data_AF-A0A2S8GNZ2-F1
#
_entry.id   AF-A0A2S8GNZ2-F1
#
_cell.length_a   1.000
_cell.length_b   1.000
_cell.length_c   1.000
_cell.angle_alpha   90.00
_cell.angle_beta   90.00
_cell.angle_gamma   90.00
#
_symmetry.space_group_name_H-M   'P 1'
#
loop_
_entity.id
_entity.type
_entity.pdbx_description
1 polymer ?
#
loop_
_entity_poly.entity_id
_entity_poly.type
_entity_poly.pdbx_seq_one_letter_code
_entity_poly.pdbx_strand_id
1 'polypeptide(L)'
;MEHLPEVKPSTSAETKARLQRIRTILEKQRADNAAKASRVTLTVTDKPFTEVIAAIKEQTGNELLDFRRNFGQGSDATKVSVDWEDVPFWDAVEDLFSQAGLEAYHFSGQSNVLAFVASQSDTGEPNPLVSTAEIFRFEPTRIESFLNLSNQQQRGTFMNLQISWEPRGTPIVLKLPLDQLTIEDENGKSLLADDPQGSLDSDVLAGVSAVDIQLPLGGVDRTSQKIGKLKGQMEALLPGTIETFTFDKLDSARNVKQAKGSVEVMLEGFRSNGDIYEASIMLKVLNGQGALESHLGWVYSNEAYLKGPGGERIDVAGFEDTYRDEDTRGLSYKFVLEREPGEYEFVYRTPASIISLPVSFELTDIPLP
;
A
#
# COMPACT_ATOMS: atom_id res chain seq x y z
N MET A 1 -13.50 -7.45 -15.72
CA MET A 1 -14.78 -7.48 -14.98
C MET A 1 -15.86 -6.74 -15.74
N GLU A 2 -15.56 -5.57 -16.29
CA GLU A 2 -16.49 -4.71 -17.06
C GLU A 2 -17.18 -5.36 -18.28
N HIS A 3 -16.60 -6.45 -18.82
CA HIS A 3 -17.19 -7.20 -19.96
C HIS A 3 -17.96 -8.46 -19.56
N LEU A 4 -18.05 -8.81 -18.26
CA LEU A 4 -18.88 -9.93 -17.82
C LEU A 4 -20.35 -9.49 -17.71
N PRO A 5 -21.31 -10.28 -18.20
CA PRO A 5 -22.72 -9.94 -18.11
C PRO A 5 -23.20 -9.90 -16.65
N GLU A 6 -24.01 -8.90 -16.31
CA GLU A 6 -24.63 -8.79 -15.00
C GLU A 6 -25.58 -9.96 -14.70
N VAL A 7 -25.50 -10.48 -13.48
CA VAL A 7 -26.40 -11.52 -13.00
C VAL A 7 -27.74 -10.89 -12.64
N LYS A 8 -28.72 -11.00 -13.53
CA LYS A 8 -30.11 -10.61 -13.28
C LYS A 8 -30.87 -11.69 -12.48
N PRO A 9 -31.97 -11.35 -11.79
CA PRO A 9 -32.81 -12.33 -11.09
C PRO A 9 -33.27 -13.48 -11.99
N SER A 10 -33.53 -13.19 -13.27
CA SER A 10 -33.93 -14.15 -14.32
C SER A 10 -32.80 -15.02 -14.88
N THR A 11 -31.55 -14.82 -14.45
CA THR A 11 -30.40 -15.59 -14.94
C THR A 11 -30.49 -17.03 -14.42
N SER A 12 -30.33 -18.02 -15.31
CA SER A 12 -30.39 -19.44 -14.94
C SER A 12 -29.32 -19.80 -13.89
N ALA A 13 -29.62 -20.78 -13.04
CA ALA A 13 -28.71 -21.24 -11.99
C ALA A 13 -27.36 -21.72 -12.56
N GLU A 14 -27.37 -22.38 -13.72
CA GLU A 14 -26.15 -22.82 -14.39
C GLU A 14 -25.29 -21.64 -14.87
N THR A 15 -25.90 -20.64 -15.51
CA THR A 15 -25.18 -19.43 -15.96
C THR A 15 -24.62 -18.66 -14.77
N LYS A 16 -25.36 -18.55 -13.66
CA LYS A 16 -24.86 -17.98 -12.40
C LYS A 16 -23.61 -18.72 -11.92
N ALA A 17 -23.66 -20.05 -11.85
CA ALA A 17 -22.54 -20.87 -11.39
C ALA A 17 -21.31 -20.83 -12.32
N ARG A 18 -21.52 -20.66 -13.64
CA ARG A 18 -20.42 -20.50 -14.60
C ARG A 18 -19.79 -19.10 -14.51
N LEU A 19 -20.60 -18.04 -14.45
CA LEU A 19 -20.11 -16.67 -14.29
C LEU A 19 -19.34 -16.49 -12.99
N GLN A 20 -19.82 -17.09 -11.89
CA GLN A 20 -19.11 -17.06 -10.61
C GLN A 20 -17.72 -17.72 -10.73
N ARG A 21 -17.63 -18.90 -11.35
CA ARG A 21 -16.34 -19.57 -11.57
C ARG A 21 -15.39 -18.75 -12.42
N ILE A 22 -15.87 -18.15 -13.51
CA ILE A 22 -15.06 -17.28 -14.38
C ILE A 22 -14.55 -16.07 -13.59
N ARG A 23 -15.41 -15.44 -12.78
CA ARG A 23 -15.03 -14.30 -11.94
C ARG A 23 -13.93 -14.70 -10.95
N THR A 24 -14.08 -15.82 -10.24
CA THR A 24 -13.05 -16.33 -9.31
C THR A 24 -11.71 -16.60 -10.01
N ILE A 25 -11.73 -17.20 -11.22
CA ILE A 25 -10.49 -17.44 -11.98
C ILE A 25 -9.81 -16.13 -12.38
N LEU A 26 -10.58 -15.15 -12.86
CA LEU A 26 -10.05 -13.85 -13.28
C LEU A 26 -9.55 -13.02 -12.09
N GLU A 27 -10.24 -13.08 -10.95
CA GLU A 27 -9.80 -12.46 -9.69
C GLU A 27 -8.48 -13.06 -9.22
N LYS A 28 -8.35 -14.41 -9.26
CA LYS A 28 -7.11 -15.09 -8.94
C LYS A 28 -5.97 -14.71 -9.90
N GLN A 29 -6.21 -14.68 -11.20
CA GLN A 29 -5.18 -14.27 -12.16
C GLN A 29 -4.75 -12.80 -11.97
N ARG A 30 -5.69 -11.91 -11.63
CA ARG A 30 -5.35 -10.53 -11.27
C ARG A 30 -4.52 -10.45 -10.00
N ALA A 31 -4.87 -11.24 -8.98
CA ALA A 31 -4.09 -11.37 -7.76
C ALA A 31 -2.66 -11.80 -8.05
N ASP A 32 -2.50 -12.88 -8.82
CA ASP A 32 -1.19 -13.41 -9.19
C ASP A 32 -0.36 -12.40 -10.00
N ASN A 33 -0.99 -11.56 -10.82
CA ASN A 33 -0.31 -10.53 -11.61
C ASN A 33 -0.01 -9.24 -10.82
N ALA A 34 -0.89 -8.86 -9.88
CA ALA A 34 -0.65 -7.72 -8.99
C ALA A 34 0.47 -8.03 -7.98
N ALA A 35 0.61 -9.30 -7.61
CA ALA A 35 1.62 -9.78 -6.68
C ALA A 35 3.03 -9.78 -7.27
N LYS A 36 3.20 -10.10 -8.54
CA LYS A 36 4.53 -10.27 -9.14
C LYS A 36 5.26 -8.95 -9.32
N ALA A 37 6.57 -8.97 -9.09
CA ALA A 37 7.46 -7.88 -9.46
C ALA A 37 7.27 -7.50 -10.93
N SER A 38 7.21 -6.21 -11.22
CA SER A 38 7.33 -5.73 -12.60
C SER A 38 8.79 -5.84 -13.03
N ARG A 39 9.02 -6.07 -14.32
CA ARG A 39 10.37 -6.32 -14.85
C ARG A 39 10.71 -5.30 -15.91
N VAL A 40 11.99 -4.95 -15.99
CA VAL A 40 12.54 -3.92 -16.86
C VAL A 40 13.58 -4.56 -17.77
N THR A 41 13.47 -4.29 -19.06
CA THR A 41 14.52 -4.59 -20.05
C THR A 41 14.93 -3.28 -20.71
N LEU A 42 16.18 -2.86 -20.53
CA LEU A 42 16.68 -1.60 -21.03
C LEU A 42 18.19 -1.63 -21.15
N THR A 43 18.69 -1.34 -22.36
CA THR A 43 20.12 -1.16 -22.61
C THR A 43 20.34 0.24 -23.18
N VAL A 44 21.00 1.10 -22.41
CA VAL A 44 21.33 2.47 -22.82
C VAL A 44 22.70 2.90 -22.31
N THR A 45 23.34 3.82 -23.02
CA THR A 45 24.65 4.37 -22.65
C THR A 45 24.60 5.88 -22.66
N ASP A 46 25.14 6.51 -21.61
CA ASP A 46 25.26 7.97 -21.45
C ASP A 46 23.94 8.73 -21.66
N LYS A 47 22.83 8.18 -21.16
CA LYS A 47 21.49 8.77 -21.31
C LYS A 47 21.09 9.61 -20.10
N PRO A 48 20.30 10.68 -20.30
CA PRO A 48 19.74 11.44 -19.18
C PRO A 48 18.95 10.52 -18.24
N PHE A 49 19.14 10.68 -16.93
CA PHE A 49 18.40 9.94 -15.90
C PHE A 49 16.88 10.00 -16.11
N THR A 50 16.36 11.16 -16.55
CA THR A 50 14.94 11.36 -16.86
C THR A 50 14.40 10.47 -17.99
N GLU A 51 15.25 10.11 -18.96
CA GLU A 51 14.89 9.19 -20.05
C GLU A 51 14.77 7.76 -19.52
N VAL A 52 15.65 7.36 -18.61
CA VAL A 52 15.64 6.01 -18.00
C VAL A 52 14.42 5.82 -17.09
N ILE A 53 14.11 6.77 -16.21
CA ILE A 53 12.91 6.66 -15.35
C ILE A 53 11.61 6.70 -16.17
N ALA A 54 11.58 7.40 -17.30
CA ALA A 54 10.44 7.40 -18.20
C ALA A 54 10.24 6.02 -18.85
N ALA A 55 11.33 5.37 -19.27
CA ALA A 55 11.30 4.01 -19.80
C ALA A 55 10.86 2.98 -18.73
N ILE A 56 11.32 3.12 -17.48
CA ILE A 56 10.85 2.30 -16.36
C ILE A 56 9.35 2.48 -16.15
N LYS A 57 8.85 3.72 -16.13
CA LYS A 57 7.42 4.02 -15.99
C LYS A 57 6.59 3.42 -17.12
N GLU A 58 7.07 3.49 -18.35
CA GLU A 58 6.38 2.91 -19.51
C GLU A 58 6.25 1.38 -19.42
N GLN A 59 7.32 0.69 -19.00
CA GLN A 59 7.32 -0.77 -18.90
C GLN A 59 6.56 -1.30 -17.67
N THR A 60 6.64 -0.58 -16.55
CA THR A 60 6.18 -1.09 -15.25
C THR A 60 4.89 -0.44 -14.75
N GLY A 61 4.59 0.78 -15.21
CA GLY A 61 3.55 1.62 -14.65
C GLY A 61 3.92 2.28 -13.32
N ASN A 62 5.13 2.03 -12.78
CA ASN A 62 5.59 2.65 -11.53
C ASN A 62 6.12 4.06 -11.78
N GLU A 63 5.64 5.02 -10.98
CA GLU A 63 6.02 6.41 -11.10
C GLU A 63 7.15 6.78 -10.12
N LEU A 64 8.24 7.30 -10.67
CA LEU A 64 9.38 7.81 -9.92
C LEU A 64 9.36 9.34 -9.94
N LEU A 65 9.43 9.97 -8.76
CA LEU A 65 9.32 11.42 -8.60
C LEU A 65 10.61 12.03 -8.05
N ASP A 66 11.19 12.99 -8.77
CA ASP A 66 12.33 13.77 -8.28
C ASP A 66 11.87 14.71 -7.17
N PHE A 67 12.29 14.43 -5.94
CA PHE A 67 11.89 15.16 -4.74
C PHE A 67 13.05 15.97 -4.14
N ARG A 68 14.20 16.03 -4.82
CA ARG A 68 15.41 16.75 -4.38
C ARG A 68 15.16 18.22 -4.11
N ARG A 69 14.38 18.88 -4.97
CA ARG A 69 14.06 20.31 -4.83
C ARG A 69 13.33 20.62 -3.53
N ASN A 70 12.52 19.71 -3.02
CA ASN A 70 11.80 19.85 -1.76
C ASN A 70 12.77 19.90 -0.55
N PHE A 71 13.97 19.34 -0.72
CA PHE A 71 15.05 19.34 0.27
C PHE A 71 16.14 20.38 -0.03
N GLY A 72 15.93 21.28 -1.00
CA GLY A 72 16.93 22.26 -1.42
C GLY A 72 18.15 21.65 -2.13
N GLN A 73 18.04 20.41 -2.59
CA GLN A 73 19.09 19.70 -3.31
C GLN A 73 19.03 20.03 -4.82
N GLY A 74 20.19 20.02 -5.47
CA GLY A 74 20.31 20.28 -6.91
C GLY A 74 19.77 19.12 -7.76
N SER A 75 19.19 19.46 -8.91
CA SER A 75 18.86 18.49 -9.95
C SER A 75 19.96 18.53 -11.02
N ASP A 76 21.00 17.73 -10.85
CA ASP A 76 22.06 17.64 -11.86
C ASP A 76 21.56 16.90 -13.10
N ALA A 77 22.16 17.22 -14.25
CA ALA A 77 21.96 16.49 -15.50
C ALA A 77 22.71 15.15 -15.45
N THR A 78 22.38 14.32 -14.46
CA THR A 78 22.99 13.01 -14.25
C THR A 78 22.71 12.15 -15.48
N LYS A 79 23.80 11.66 -16.06
CA LYS A 79 23.75 10.66 -17.13
C LYS A 79 24.10 9.31 -16.55
N VAL A 80 23.40 8.28 -17.01
CA VAL A 80 23.54 6.91 -16.52
C VAL A 80 23.64 5.95 -17.71
N SER A 81 24.21 4.78 -17.45
CA SER A 81 24.28 3.68 -18.43
C SER A 81 23.81 2.41 -17.75
N VAL A 82 22.81 1.76 -18.34
CA VAL A 82 22.20 0.56 -17.76
C VAL A 82 22.13 -0.52 -18.82
N ASP A 83 22.27 -1.77 -18.39
CA ASP A 83 22.12 -2.95 -19.23
C ASP A 83 21.34 -3.99 -18.43
N TRP A 84 20.01 -3.92 -18.53
CA TRP A 84 19.09 -4.79 -17.82
C TRP A 84 18.37 -5.70 -18.81
N GLU A 85 18.42 -7.00 -18.55
CA GLU A 85 17.64 -8.02 -19.24
C GLU A 85 16.67 -8.67 -18.24
N ASP A 86 15.39 -8.34 -18.36
CA ASP A 86 14.32 -8.87 -17.51
C ASP A 86 14.59 -8.72 -16.00
N VAL A 87 15.06 -7.55 -15.56
CA VAL A 87 15.43 -7.28 -14.16
C VAL A 87 14.19 -6.82 -13.36
N PRO A 88 13.92 -7.34 -12.15
CA PRO A 88 12.86 -6.84 -11.28
C PRO A 88 12.97 -5.33 -11.00
N PHE A 89 11.83 -4.66 -10.82
CA PHE A 89 11.77 -3.20 -10.63
C PHE A 89 12.70 -2.72 -9.52
N TRP A 90 12.67 -3.35 -8.34
CA TRP A 90 13.48 -2.91 -7.22
C TRP A 90 14.98 -3.05 -7.51
N ASP A 91 15.40 -4.15 -8.13
CA ASP A 91 16.80 -4.36 -8.52
C ASP A 91 17.26 -3.29 -9.53
N ALA A 92 16.42 -2.96 -10.51
CA ALA A 92 16.71 -1.92 -11.49
C ALA A 92 16.76 -0.52 -10.85
N VAL A 93 15.87 -0.23 -9.89
CA VAL A 93 15.85 1.05 -9.16
C VAL A 93 17.07 1.19 -8.24
N GLU A 94 17.46 0.14 -7.52
CA GLU A 94 18.64 0.11 -6.66
C GLU A 94 19.92 0.35 -7.48
N ASP A 95 20.10 -0.35 -8.59
CA ASP A 95 21.22 -0.13 -9.52
C ASP A 95 21.21 1.32 -10.04
N LEU A 96 20.07 1.80 -10.53
CA LEU A 96 19.94 3.16 -11.05
C LEU A 96 20.25 4.23 -10.01
N PHE A 97 19.75 4.06 -8.78
CA PHE A 97 19.93 5.02 -7.69
C PHE A 97 21.38 5.03 -7.19
N SER A 98 22.01 3.85 -7.08
CA SER A 98 23.42 3.74 -6.70
C SER A 98 24.34 4.47 -7.70
N GLN A 99 24.12 4.28 -9.01
CA GLN A 99 24.89 4.97 -10.05
C GLN A 99 24.70 6.50 -10.06
N ALA A 100 23.52 6.96 -9.63
CA ALA A 100 23.15 8.37 -9.66
C ALA A 100 23.39 9.10 -8.32
N GLY A 101 23.85 8.40 -7.27
CA GLY A 101 23.98 8.97 -5.92
C GLY A 101 22.64 9.38 -5.33
N LEU A 102 21.60 8.58 -5.55
CA LEU A 102 20.22 8.82 -5.12
C LEU A 102 19.78 7.74 -4.14
N GLU A 103 18.72 8.03 -3.38
CA GLU A 103 18.05 7.07 -2.52
C GLU A 103 16.53 7.26 -2.58
N ALA A 104 15.80 6.20 -2.24
CA ALA A 104 14.35 6.20 -2.16
C ALA A 104 13.85 7.11 -1.02
N TYR A 105 12.78 7.86 -1.29
CA TYR A 105 12.06 8.65 -0.30
C TYR A 105 10.60 8.23 -0.27
N HIS A 106 10.19 7.62 0.85
CA HIS A 106 8.91 6.94 0.95
C HIS A 106 7.74 7.81 1.41
N PHE A 107 7.99 9.08 1.76
CA PHE A 107 7.03 9.96 2.42
C PHE A 107 6.73 11.23 1.60
N SER A 108 6.48 11.06 0.30
CA SER A 108 6.22 12.18 -0.63
C SER A 108 4.89 12.89 -0.41
N GLY A 109 3.94 12.22 0.27
CA GLY A 109 2.55 12.67 0.39
C GLY A 109 1.73 12.49 -0.89
N GLN A 110 2.31 11.87 -1.93
CA GLN A 110 1.64 11.58 -3.20
C GLN A 110 1.37 10.09 -3.33
N SER A 111 0.12 9.73 -3.64
CA SER A 111 -0.28 8.34 -3.80
C SER A 111 0.32 7.72 -5.07
N ASN A 112 0.70 6.44 -4.99
CA ASN A 112 1.20 5.65 -6.12
C ASN A 112 2.45 6.24 -6.79
N VAL A 113 3.31 6.93 -6.04
CA VAL A 113 4.63 7.34 -6.51
C VAL A 113 5.72 6.91 -5.52
N LEU A 114 6.90 6.60 -6.03
CA LEU A 114 8.13 6.49 -5.25
C LEU A 114 8.96 7.73 -5.51
N ALA A 115 9.13 8.56 -4.49
CA ALA A 115 10.01 9.71 -4.60
C ALA A 115 11.48 9.29 -4.42
N PHE A 116 12.39 10.14 -4.88
CA PHE A 116 13.82 9.98 -4.63
C PHE A 116 14.49 11.31 -4.30
N VAL A 117 15.56 11.22 -3.52
CA VAL A 117 16.39 12.34 -3.07
C VAL A 117 17.87 12.01 -3.30
N ALA A 118 18.76 13.00 -3.14
CA ALA A 118 20.19 12.71 -3.15
C ALA A 118 20.54 11.85 -1.92
N SER A 119 21.32 10.79 -2.14
CA SER A 119 21.72 9.91 -1.05
C SER A 119 22.65 10.62 -0.08
N GLN A 120 22.54 10.28 1.20
CA GLN A 120 23.52 10.68 2.21
C GLN A 120 24.70 9.71 2.32
N SER A 121 24.65 8.57 1.62
CA SER A 121 25.73 7.60 1.58
C SER A 121 26.77 7.97 0.50
N ASP A 122 28.05 7.94 0.87
CA ASP A 122 29.17 8.27 -0.02
C ASP A 122 29.66 7.05 -0.83
N THR A 123 29.07 5.86 -0.64
CA THR A 123 29.63 4.60 -1.17
C THR A 123 29.28 4.35 -2.64
N GLY A 124 28.17 4.91 -3.14
CA GLY A 124 27.70 4.64 -4.50
C GLY A 124 27.42 3.15 -4.78
N GLU A 125 27.33 2.33 -3.73
CA GLU A 125 27.09 0.90 -3.78
C GLU A 125 25.69 0.60 -3.23
N PRO A 126 24.97 -0.38 -3.80
CA PRO A 126 23.69 -0.83 -3.25
C PRO A 126 23.83 -1.26 -1.79
N ASN A 127 22.82 -0.96 -0.96
CA ASN A 127 22.85 -1.36 0.45
C ASN A 127 22.77 -2.91 0.55
N PRO A 128 23.81 -3.59 1.07
CA PRO A 128 23.85 -5.06 1.13
C PRO A 128 22.83 -5.64 2.11
N LEU A 129 22.20 -4.81 2.94
CA LEU A 129 21.16 -5.22 3.90
C LEU A 129 19.75 -5.18 3.28
N VAL A 130 19.62 -4.86 2.00
CA VAL A 130 18.32 -4.85 1.32
C VAL A 130 18.02 -6.23 0.75
N SER A 131 16.78 -6.69 0.95
CA SER A 131 16.24 -7.84 0.23
C SER A 131 14.96 -7.45 -0.48
N THR A 132 14.74 -8.02 -1.66
CA THR A 132 13.52 -7.82 -2.44
C THR A 132 12.78 -9.14 -2.60
N ALA A 133 11.45 -9.11 -2.54
CA ALA A 133 10.62 -10.26 -2.83
C ALA A 133 9.29 -9.80 -3.42
N GLU A 134 8.93 -10.34 -4.58
CA GLU A 134 7.73 -9.90 -5.30
C GLU A 134 7.75 -8.37 -5.52
N ILE A 135 6.66 -7.65 -5.28
CA ILE A 135 6.64 -6.17 -5.35
C ILE A 135 7.32 -5.48 -4.15
N PHE A 136 7.83 -6.22 -3.16
CA PHE A 136 8.28 -5.67 -1.89
C PHE A 136 9.80 -5.55 -1.77
N ARG A 137 10.22 -4.55 -1.00
CA ARG A 137 11.60 -4.29 -0.59
C ARG A 137 11.64 -4.22 0.93
N PHE A 138 12.60 -4.93 1.52
CA PHE A 138 12.79 -5.06 2.96
C PHE A 138 14.16 -4.50 3.32
N GLU A 139 14.20 -3.53 4.23
CA GLU A 139 15.44 -2.88 4.67
C GLU A 139 15.44 -2.68 6.19
N PRO A 140 16.42 -3.25 6.92
CA PRO A 140 16.63 -2.87 8.32
C PRO A 140 17.26 -1.48 8.35
N THR A 141 16.52 -0.50 8.85
CA THR A 141 16.96 0.92 8.82
C THR A 141 17.65 1.36 10.10
N ARG A 142 17.36 0.67 11.22
CA ARG A 142 17.89 1.05 12.54
C ARG A 142 17.79 -0.07 13.55
N ILE A 143 18.78 -0.18 14.44
CA ILE A 143 18.70 -0.97 15.67
C ILE A 143 18.94 -0.04 16.86
N GLU A 144 18.07 -0.11 17.86
CA GLU A 144 18.14 0.71 19.06
C GLU A 144 18.11 -0.19 20.30
N SER A 145 19.10 -0.02 21.18
CA SER A 145 19.11 -0.61 22.52
C SER A 145 18.87 0.46 23.57
N PHE A 146 18.01 0.18 24.54
CA PHE A 146 17.74 1.10 25.65
C PHE A 146 17.81 0.42 27.02
N LEU A 147 18.10 1.24 28.02
CA LEU A 147 17.95 0.93 29.44
C LEU A 147 17.11 2.03 30.09
N ASN A 148 15.94 1.67 30.62
CA ASN A 148 15.14 2.61 31.40
C ASN A 148 15.77 2.81 32.79
N LEU A 149 16.25 4.02 33.07
CA LEU A 149 16.90 4.33 34.35
C LEU A 149 15.91 4.41 35.53
N SER A 150 14.63 4.67 35.26
CA SER A 150 13.57 4.67 36.29
C SER A 150 13.12 3.26 36.68
N ASN A 151 13.25 2.30 35.75
CA ASN A 151 12.98 0.89 35.97
C ASN A 151 14.00 0.06 35.19
N GLN A 152 15.10 -0.31 35.85
CA GLN A 152 16.22 -1.02 35.21
C GLN A 152 15.87 -2.43 34.74
N GLN A 153 14.69 -2.97 35.09
CA GLN A 153 14.18 -4.20 34.48
C GLN A 153 13.63 -3.99 33.07
N GLN A 154 13.26 -2.75 32.72
CA GLN A 154 12.89 -2.36 31.37
C GLN A 154 14.14 -1.98 30.57
N ARG A 155 14.73 -2.99 29.97
CA ARG A 155 15.77 -2.86 28.95
C ARG A 155 15.30 -3.63 27.72
N GLY A 156 15.75 -3.23 26.54
CA GLY A 156 15.38 -3.93 25.32
C GLY A 156 16.20 -3.48 24.13
N THR A 157 16.14 -4.29 23.08
CA THR A 157 16.66 -3.95 21.77
C THR A 157 15.53 -4.09 20.77
N PHE A 158 15.42 -3.16 19.84
CA PHE A 158 14.43 -3.18 18.78
C PHE A 158 15.11 -2.90 17.45
N MET A 159 14.61 -3.54 16.39
CA MET A 159 15.02 -3.25 15.02
C MET A 159 13.84 -2.65 14.25
N ASN A 160 14.08 -1.56 13.54
CA ASN A 160 13.13 -1.04 12.56
C ASN A 160 13.38 -1.74 11.23
N LEU A 161 12.37 -2.45 10.75
CA LEU A 161 12.32 -3.02 9.42
C LEU A 161 11.40 -2.16 8.56
N GLN A 162 11.96 -1.47 7.59
CA GLN A 162 11.19 -0.76 6.59
C GLN A 162 10.76 -1.74 5.50
N ILE A 163 9.46 -1.74 5.22
CA ILE A 163 8.86 -2.54 4.16
C ILE A 163 8.25 -1.59 3.15
N SER A 164 8.81 -1.57 1.95
CA SER A 164 8.40 -0.73 0.84
C SER A 164 7.81 -1.57 -0.30
N TRP A 165 7.05 -0.96 -1.20
CA TRP A 165 6.41 -1.66 -2.32
C TRP A 165 6.47 -0.88 -3.63
N GLU A 166 6.32 -1.60 -4.75
CA GLU A 166 6.14 -0.96 -6.06
C GLU A 166 4.91 -0.02 -6.05
N PRO A 167 5.04 1.24 -6.49
CA PRO A 167 3.95 2.22 -6.43
C PRO A 167 2.61 1.80 -7.06
N ARG A 168 2.64 0.91 -8.07
CA ARG A 168 1.41 0.38 -8.70
C ARG A 168 0.63 -0.61 -7.83
N GLY A 169 1.25 -1.13 -6.78
CA GLY A 169 0.76 -2.27 -5.98
C GLY A 169 0.50 -1.91 -4.51
N THR A 170 0.07 -0.67 -4.23
CA THR A 170 -0.14 -0.17 -2.86
C THR A 170 -1.00 -1.12 -2.01
N PRO A 171 -0.45 -1.71 -0.93
CA PRO A 171 -1.19 -2.53 0.00
C PRO A 171 -2.17 -1.71 0.84
N ILE A 172 -3.12 -2.42 1.42
CA ILE A 172 -4.10 -1.92 2.39
C ILE A 172 -3.53 -2.09 3.80
N VAL A 173 -3.02 -3.28 4.08
CA VAL A 173 -2.44 -3.67 5.36
C VAL A 173 -1.29 -4.62 5.10
N LEU A 174 -0.22 -4.50 5.89
CA LEU A 174 0.83 -5.51 6.00
C LEU A 174 0.74 -6.18 7.37
N LYS A 175 0.78 -7.50 7.39
CA LYS A 175 0.77 -8.31 8.61
C LYS A 175 2.02 -9.15 8.67
N LEU A 176 2.69 -9.14 9.82
CA LEU A 176 3.83 -10.00 10.08
C LEU A 176 3.50 -10.91 11.27
N PRO A 177 2.94 -12.11 11.02
CA PRO A 177 2.71 -13.11 12.03
C PRO A 177 4.04 -13.49 12.71
N LEU A 178 4.09 -13.40 14.03
CA LEU A 178 5.33 -13.59 14.77
C LEU A 178 5.75 -15.07 14.83
N ASP A 179 4.80 -15.99 14.67
CA ASP A 179 5.04 -17.44 14.54
C ASP A 179 5.65 -17.83 13.18
N GLN A 180 5.60 -16.93 12.19
CA GLN A 180 6.25 -17.06 10.89
C GLN A 180 7.56 -16.28 10.80
N LEU A 181 8.03 -15.71 11.91
CA LEU A 181 9.26 -14.93 11.99
C LEU A 181 10.36 -15.75 12.69
N THR A 182 11.57 -15.68 12.16
CA THR A 182 12.77 -16.26 12.76
C THR A 182 13.85 -15.20 12.75
N ILE A 183 14.40 -14.88 13.91
CA ILE A 183 15.53 -13.96 14.05
C ILE A 183 16.59 -14.66 14.88
N GLU A 184 17.77 -14.88 14.31
CA GLU A 184 18.88 -15.60 14.93
C GLU A 184 20.16 -14.75 14.86
N ASP A 185 20.96 -14.79 15.92
CA ASP A 185 22.30 -14.21 15.90
C ASP A 185 23.28 -15.05 15.06
N GLU A 186 24.53 -14.60 14.95
CA GLU A 186 25.56 -15.32 14.19
C GLU A 186 25.89 -16.73 14.70
N ASN A 187 25.44 -17.08 15.91
CA ASN A 187 25.64 -18.38 16.54
C ASN A 187 24.39 -19.27 16.47
N GLY A 188 23.32 -18.82 15.79
CA GLY A 188 22.05 -19.54 15.68
C GLY A 188 21.17 -19.44 16.94
N LYS A 189 21.47 -18.50 17.86
CA LYS A 189 20.63 -18.26 19.03
C LYS A 189 19.43 -17.40 18.62
N SER A 190 18.23 -17.85 18.95
CA SER A 190 17.01 -17.06 18.73
C SER A 190 17.07 -15.73 19.48
N LEU A 191 16.71 -14.66 18.77
CA LEU A 191 16.57 -13.29 19.28
C LEU A 191 15.11 -12.92 19.54
N LEU A 192 14.16 -13.81 19.22
CA LEU A 192 12.74 -13.68 19.57
C LEU A 192 12.47 -14.25 20.98
N ALA A 193 11.30 -13.95 21.54
CA ALA A 193 10.82 -14.59 22.76
C ALA A 193 10.48 -16.07 22.53
N ASP A 194 10.46 -16.87 23.60
CA ASP A 194 10.29 -18.34 23.53
C ASP A 194 8.92 -18.82 22.98
N ASP A 195 7.93 -17.93 22.87
CA ASP A 195 6.60 -18.21 22.28
C ASP A 195 5.99 -16.91 21.72
N PRO A 196 6.41 -16.47 20.52
CA PRO A 196 5.97 -15.20 19.97
C PRO A 196 4.57 -15.38 19.36
N GLN A 197 3.55 -14.94 20.10
CA GLN A 197 2.14 -15.02 19.70
C GLN A 197 1.66 -13.70 19.07
N GLY A 198 0.75 -13.81 18.10
CA GLY A 198 0.10 -12.67 17.45
C GLY A 198 0.80 -12.24 16.15
N SER A 199 0.47 -11.02 15.71
CA SER A 199 0.97 -10.43 14.46
C SER A 199 1.27 -8.95 14.67
N LEU A 200 2.31 -8.46 14.01
CA LEU A 200 2.57 -7.04 13.87
C LEU A 200 1.85 -6.55 12.62
N ASP A 201 0.79 -5.79 12.82
CA ASP A 201 -0.06 -5.28 11.74
C ASP A 201 0.20 -3.79 11.52
N SER A 202 0.29 -3.38 10.26
CA SER A 202 0.50 -1.99 9.86
C SER A 202 -0.47 -1.60 8.76
N ASP A 203 -1.30 -0.58 9.04
CA ASP A 203 -2.16 0.04 8.04
C ASP A 203 -1.32 0.92 7.10
N VAL A 204 -1.60 0.82 5.80
CA VAL A 204 -0.92 1.67 4.81
C VAL A 204 -1.68 2.98 4.64
N LEU A 205 -1.01 4.08 4.97
CA LEU A 205 -1.54 5.43 4.79
C LEU A 205 -1.47 5.86 3.32
N ALA A 206 -2.36 6.77 2.92
CA ALA A 206 -2.26 7.39 1.61
C ALA A 206 -0.99 8.28 1.52
N GLY A 207 -0.39 8.34 0.34
CA GLY A 207 0.77 9.20 0.08
C GLY A 207 2.11 8.68 0.58
N VAL A 208 2.18 7.42 1.05
CA VAL A 208 3.43 6.74 1.39
C VAL A 208 3.68 5.52 0.49
N SER A 209 4.94 5.09 0.38
CA SER A 209 5.34 3.86 -0.32
C SER A 209 6.10 2.88 0.57
N ALA A 210 6.08 3.10 1.89
CA ALA A 210 6.64 2.20 2.88
C ALA A 210 5.93 2.31 4.23
N VAL A 211 6.14 1.28 5.06
CA VAL A 211 5.85 1.30 6.50
C VAL A 211 7.08 0.82 7.28
N ASP A 212 7.23 1.29 8.52
CA ASP A 212 8.26 0.82 9.43
C ASP A 212 7.64 -0.10 10.48
N ILE A 213 8.10 -1.35 10.55
CA ILE A 213 7.70 -2.32 11.58
C ILE A 213 8.82 -2.43 12.61
N GLN A 214 8.49 -2.21 13.87
CA GLN A 214 9.43 -2.34 14.98
C GLN A 214 9.42 -3.78 15.52
N LEU A 215 10.53 -4.50 15.29
CA LEU A 215 10.72 -5.88 15.75
C LEU A 215 11.41 -5.89 17.12
N PRO A 216 10.77 -6.45 18.17
CA PRO A 216 11.41 -6.64 19.46
C PRO A 216 12.47 -7.75 19.40
N LEU A 217 13.68 -7.44 19.86
CA LEU A 217 14.79 -8.39 19.98
C LEU A 217 15.03 -8.68 21.46
N GLY A 218 14.45 -9.79 21.95
CA GLY A 218 14.51 -10.17 23.36
C GLY A 218 15.81 -10.87 23.79
N GLY A 219 16.52 -11.49 22.83
CA GLY A 219 17.63 -12.41 23.11
C GLY A 219 19.05 -11.88 22.92
N VAL A 220 19.22 -10.58 22.62
CA VAL A 220 20.53 -10.00 22.24
C VAL A 220 21.51 -10.11 23.42
N ASP A 221 22.53 -10.96 23.26
CA ASP A 221 23.63 -11.08 24.21
C ASP A 221 24.71 -10.05 23.88
N ARG A 222 25.53 -9.68 24.87
CA ARG A 222 26.70 -8.81 24.67
C ARG A 222 27.76 -9.44 23.76
N THR A 223 27.69 -10.76 23.56
CA THR A 223 28.58 -11.47 22.65
C THR A 223 28.06 -11.47 21.22
N SER A 224 26.76 -11.28 21.01
CA SER A 224 26.16 -11.27 19.67
C SER A 224 26.62 -10.02 18.92
N GLN A 225 27.26 -10.20 17.76
CA GLN A 225 27.79 -9.11 16.94
C GLN A 225 26.85 -8.75 15.79
N LYS A 226 26.00 -9.67 15.36
CA LYS A 226 25.07 -9.45 14.26
C LYS A 226 23.86 -10.36 14.33
N ILE A 227 22.77 -9.96 13.69
CA ILE A 227 21.72 -10.88 13.30
C ILE A 227 22.27 -11.66 12.11
N GLY A 228 22.61 -12.94 12.34
CA GLY A 228 23.09 -13.82 11.28
C GLY A 228 21.99 -14.12 10.27
N LYS A 229 20.74 -14.21 10.75
CA LYS A 229 19.59 -14.51 9.92
C LYS A 229 18.32 -13.89 10.44
N LEU A 230 17.58 -13.24 9.55
CA LEU A 230 16.20 -12.84 9.75
C LEU A 230 15.39 -13.39 8.59
N LYS A 231 14.41 -14.24 8.89
CA LYS A 231 13.52 -14.82 7.89
C LYS A 231 12.08 -14.64 8.33
N GLY A 232 11.21 -14.24 7.42
CA GLY A 232 9.79 -14.06 7.71
C GLY A 232 8.90 -14.46 6.55
N GLN A 233 7.63 -14.73 6.87
CA GLN A 233 6.53 -14.69 5.91
C GLN A 233 5.54 -13.62 6.34
N MET A 234 5.48 -12.54 5.56
CA MET A 234 4.50 -11.47 5.70
C MET A 234 3.24 -11.82 4.92
N GLU A 235 2.09 -11.32 5.34
CA GLU A 235 0.85 -11.29 4.57
C GLU A 235 0.53 -9.85 4.16
N ALA A 236 0.50 -9.58 2.85
CA ALA A 236 0.06 -8.31 2.31
C ALA A 236 -1.40 -8.39 1.84
N LEU A 237 -2.23 -7.48 2.33
CA LEU A 237 -3.60 -7.33 1.85
C LEU A 237 -3.61 -6.30 0.72
N LEU A 238 -3.85 -6.75 -0.51
CA LEU A 238 -3.87 -5.90 -1.70
C LEU A 238 -5.31 -5.59 -2.13
N PRO A 239 -5.59 -4.37 -2.64
CA PRO A 239 -6.89 -4.07 -3.24
C PRO A 239 -7.05 -4.89 -4.51
N GLY A 240 -8.15 -5.63 -4.63
CA GLY A 240 -8.50 -6.34 -5.85
C GLY A 240 -9.23 -5.43 -6.84
N THR A 241 -10.47 -5.77 -7.19
CA THR A 241 -11.25 -4.91 -8.09
C THR A 241 -11.80 -3.71 -7.33
N ILE A 242 -11.51 -2.50 -7.83
CA ILE A 242 -12.14 -1.27 -7.37
C ILE A 242 -13.48 -1.12 -8.09
N GLU A 243 -14.55 -0.95 -7.33
CA GLU A 243 -15.88 -0.68 -7.86
C GLU A 243 -16.23 0.79 -7.67
N THR A 244 -16.99 1.33 -8.62
CA THR A 244 -17.47 2.72 -8.59
C THR A 244 -18.97 2.73 -8.30
N PHE A 245 -19.38 3.45 -7.27
CA PHE A 245 -20.76 3.67 -6.88
C PHE A 245 -21.14 5.09 -7.25
N THR A 246 -22.27 5.25 -7.94
CA THR A 246 -22.72 6.57 -8.42
C THR A 246 -24.16 6.78 -8.00
N PHE A 247 -24.40 7.87 -7.28
CA PHE A 247 -25.71 8.23 -6.77
C PHE A 247 -26.15 9.53 -7.43
N ASP A 248 -27.31 9.50 -8.08
CA ASP A 248 -27.95 10.66 -8.71
C ASP A 248 -29.03 11.26 -7.81
N LYS A 249 -29.64 12.36 -8.26
CA LYS A 249 -30.80 13.01 -7.61
C LYS A 249 -30.56 13.26 -6.13
N LEU A 250 -29.43 13.88 -5.82
CA LEU A 250 -28.95 14.04 -4.45
C LEU A 250 -29.91 14.83 -3.55
N ASP A 251 -30.69 15.74 -4.14
CA ASP A 251 -31.77 16.49 -3.47
C ASP A 251 -32.78 15.58 -2.74
N SER A 252 -33.07 14.42 -3.31
CA SER A 252 -34.14 13.51 -2.89
C SER A 252 -33.64 12.11 -2.53
N ALA A 253 -32.40 11.76 -2.87
CA ALA A 253 -31.81 10.46 -2.56
C ALA A 253 -31.74 10.23 -1.05
N ARG A 254 -32.44 9.21 -0.55
CA ARG A 254 -32.42 8.79 0.86
C ARG A 254 -32.33 7.28 0.96
N ASN A 255 -31.37 6.79 1.74
CA ASN A 255 -31.07 5.36 1.93
C ASN A 255 -30.96 4.58 0.61
N VAL A 256 -30.37 5.19 -0.41
CA VAL A 256 -30.18 4.55 -1.72
C VAL A 256 -29.03 3.57 -1.59
N LYS A 257 -29.30 2.28 -1.82
CA LYS A 257 -28.32 1.20 -1.69
C LYS A 257 -27.84 0.71 -3.05
N GLN A 258 -26.55 0.46 -3.15
CA GLN A 258 -25.93 -0.22 -4.27
C GLN A 258 -24.95 -1.27 -3.75
N ALA A 259 -24.99 -2.48 -4.31
CA ALA A 259 -24.08 -3.56 -3.95
C ALA A 259 -23.28 -4.00 -5.18
N LYS A 260 -21.94 -4.05 -5.05
CA LYS A 260 -21.02 -4.51 -6.09
C LYS A 260 -19.90 -5.32 -5.45
N GLY A 261 -19.58 -6.48 -6.00
CA GLY A 261 -18.60 -7.40 -5.41
C GLY A 261 -18.98 -7.82 -3.99
N SER A 262 -18.05 -7.72 -3.04
CA SER A 262 -18.25 -8.04 -1.63
C SER A 262 -18.64 -6.84 -0.76
N VAL A 263 -19.04 -5.71 -1.36
CA VAL A 263 -19.39 -4.49 -0.62
C VAL A 263 -20.76 -3.93 -1.01
N GLU A 264 -21.48 -3.40 -0.03
CA GLU A 264 -22.67 -2.58 -0.19
C GLU A 264 -22.35 -1.16 0.27
N VAL A 265 -22.72 -0.17 -0.54
CA VAL A 265 -22.65 1.24 -0.19
C VAL A 265 -24.06 1.80 -0.19
N MET A 266 -24.44 2.41 0.92
CA MET A 266 -25.71 3.11 1.08
C MET A 266 -25.43 4.61 1.19
N LEU A 267 -26.03 5.41 0.32
CA LEU A 267 -26.16 6.85 0.52
C LEU A 267 -27.35 7.10 1.45
N GLU A 268 -27.09 7.43 2.70
CA GLU A 268 -28.13 7.75 3.70
C GLU A 268 -28.86 9.03 3.30
N GLY A 269 -28.10 10.03 2.85
CA GLY A 269 -28.64 11.24 2.26
C GLY A 269 -27.57 12.25 1.88
N PHE A 270 -28.02 13.29 1.18
CA PHE A 270 -27.23 14.48 0.87
C PHE A 270 -27.95 15.70 1.44
N ARG A 271 -27.30 16.45 2.33
CA ARG A 271 -27.95 17.52 3.10
C ARG A 271 -27.07 18.76 3.21
N SER A 272 -27.70 19.93 3.24
CA SER A 272 -27.02 21.19 3.56
C SER A 272 -26.82 21.33 5.07
N ASN A 273 -25.64 21.77 5.48
CA ASN A 273 -25.29 22.18 6.83
C ASN A 273 -24.57 23.54 6.75
N GLY A 274 -25.36 24.62 6.75
CA GLY A 274 -24.86 25.96 6.42
C GLY A 274 -24.41 26.03 4.95
N ASP A 275 -23.20 26.54 4.72
CA ASP A 275 -22.61 26.68 3.39
C ASP A 275 -21.94 25.37 2.88
N ILE A 276 -21.98 24.30 3.67
CA ILE A 276 -21.38 23.00 3.34
C ILE A 276 -22.49 21.99 3.07
N TYR A 277 -22.29 21.15 2.06
CA TYR A 277 -23.11 19.98 1.81
C TYR A 277 -22.43 18.71 2.30
N GLU A 278 -23.21 17.83 2.92
CA GLU A 278 -22.76 16.55 3.48
C GLU A 278 -23.38 15.38 2.72
N ALA A 279 -22.55 14.49 2.18
CA ALA A 279 -22.94 13.17 1.69
C ALA A 279 -22.65 12.12 2.77
N SER A 280 -23.69 11.61 3.43
CA SER A 280 -23.54 10.56 4.45
C SER A 280 -23.68 9.19 3.82
N ILE A 281 -22.65 8.34 3.95
CA ILE A 281 -22.65 6.98 3.43
C ILE A 281 -22.39 5.95 4.52
N MET A 282 -22.93 4.75 4.28
CA MET A 282 -22.60 3.54 5.02
C MET A 282 -22.00 2.52 4.06
N LEU A 283 -20.75 2.14 4.29
CA LEU A 283 -20.09 1.01 3.64
C LEU A 283 -20.26 -0.23 4.52
N LYS A 284 -20.76 -1.31 3.92
CA LYS A 284 -20.88 -2.62 4.55
C LYS A 284 -20.15 -3.68 3.73
N VAL A 285 -19.33 -4.50 4.37
CA VAL A 285 -18.75 -5.69 3.77
C VAL A 285 -19.75 -6.85 3.88
N LEU A 286 -20.13 -7.45 2.76
CA LEU A 286 -21.27 -8.38 2.69
C LEU A 286 -20.92 -9.85 2.96
N ASN A 287 -19.66 -10.25 2.80
CA ASN A 287 -19.21 -11.65 2.94
C ASN A 287 -17.69 -11.70 3.24
N GLY A 288 -17.21 -11.14 4.35
CA GLY A 288 -15.79 -11.13 4.65
C GLY A 288 -15.26 -12.52 5.02
N GLN A 289 -14.24 -12.99 4.32
CA GLN A 289 -13.32 -14.01 4.86
C GLN A 289 -12.39 -13.37 5.92
N GLY A 290 -12.93 -12.57 6.85
CA GLY A 290 -12.22 -11.86 7.93
C GLY A 290 -11.25 -10.74 7.50
N ALA A 291 -10.58 -10.85 6.35
CA ALA A 291 -9.50 -9.95 5.94
C ALA A 291 -9.96 -8.48 5.68
N LEU A 292 -11.22 -8.28 5.28
CA LEU A 292 -11.81 -6.95 5.07
C LEU A 292 -12.32 -6.30 6.37
N GLU A 293 -12.75 -7.11 7.34
CA GLU A 293 -13.53 -6.69 8.51
C GLU A 293 -12.62 -6.14 9.62
N SER A 294 -11.47 -6.78 9.86
CA SER A 294 -10.62 -6.44 11.00
C SER A 294 -9.92 -5.08 10.89
N HIS A 295 -9.73 -4.56 9.67
CA HIS A 295 -8.88 -3.39 9.40
C HIS A 295 -9.53 -2.41 8.42
N LEU A 296 -10.79 -2.03 8.65
CA LEU A 296 -11.51 -1.06 7.81
C LEU A 296 -10.93 0.38 7.85
N GLY A 297 -9.70 0.60 8.32
CA GLY A 297 -9.02 1.91 8.24
C GLY A 297 -8.75 2.35 6.80
N TRP A 298 -8.67 1.41 5.85
CA TRP A 298 -8.47 1.73 4.44
C TRP A 298 -9.61 2.52 3.80
N VAL A 299 -10.81 2.53 4.39
CA VAL A 299 -11.94 3.31 3.87
C VAL A 299 -11.65 4.82 3.84
N TYR A 300 -10.69 5.29 4.65
CA TYR A 300 -10.27 6.68 4.68
C TYR A 300 -9.47 7.10 3.44
N SER A 301 -8.90 6.13 2.73
CA SER A 301 -8.16 6.33 1.49
C SER A 301 -9.05 6.17 0.24
N ASN A 302 -10.33 5.82 0.42
CA ASN A 302 -11.25 5.67 -0.69
C ASN A 302 -11.56 7.01 -1.35
N GLU A 303 -11.64 6.99 -2.68
CA GLU A 303 -11.91 8.18 -3.45
C GLU A 303 -13.41 8.50 -3.43
N ALA A 304 -13.74 9.74 -3.06
CA ALA A 304 -15.07 10.30 -3.10
C ALA A 304 -15.02 11.68 -3.75
N TYR A 305 -15.98 11.99 -4.62
CA TYR A 305 -16.10 13.30 -5.26
C TYR A 305 -17.51 13.52 -5.80
N LEU A 306 -17.84 14.77 -6.14
CA LEU A 306 -19.03 15.07 -6.93
C LEU A 306 -18.67 15.26 -8.40
N LYS A 307 -19.54 14.79 -9.27
CA LYS A 307 -19.45 14.99 -10.72
C LYS A 307 -20.62 15.85 -11.18
N GLY A 308 -20.32 17.04 -11.67
CA GLY A 308 -21.29 18.00 -12.18
C GLY A 308 -21.58 17.84 -13.67
N PRO A 309 -22.47 18.69 -14.22
CA PRO A 309 -22.80 18.71 -15.64
C PRO A 309 -21.55 18.95 -16.50
N GLY A 310 -21.37 18.18 -17.56
CA GLY A 310 -20.19 18.27 -18.43
C GLY A 310 -18.93 17.57 -17.88
N GLY A 311 -19.04 16.85 -16.75
CA GLY A 311 -17.94 16.07 -16.20
C GLY A 311 -17.02 16.85 -15.25
N GLU A 312 -17.43 18.04 -14.83
CA GLU A 312 -16.77 18.82 -13.79
C GLU A 312 -16.63 17.99 -12.50
N ARG A 313 -15.44 17.96 -11.92
CA ARG A 313 -15.15 17.22 -10.68
C ARG A 313 -15.00 18.21 -9.53
N ILE A 314 -15.71 17.96 -8.43
CA ILE A 314 -15.56 18.68 -7.17
C ILE A 314 -15.02 17.70 -6.13
N ASP A 315 -13.81 17.96 -5.65
CA ASP A 315 -13.17 17.14 -4.62
C ASP A 315 -13.77 17.39 -3.23
N VAL A 316 -13.58 16.42 -2.35
CA VAL A 316 -13.98 16.48 -0.95
C VAL A 316 -13.19 17.57 -0.20
N ALA A 317 -13.90 18.44 0.53
CA ALA A 317 -13.29 19.45 1.40
C ALA A 317 -12.86 18.88 2.76
N GLY A 318 -13.46 17.77 3.17
CA GLY A 318 -13.14 17.02 4.39
C GLY A 318 -14.16 15.92 4.64
N PHE A 319 -13.90 15.04 5.60
CA PHE A 319 -14.87 14.02 5.99
C PHE A 319 -14.82 13.74 7.49
N GLU A 320 -15.85 13.06 7.99
CA GLU A 320 -15.96 12.64 9.39
C GLU A 320 -16.38 11.18 9.48
N ASP A 321 -15.87 10.49 10.49
CA ASP A 321 -16.39 9.20 10.95
C ASP A 321 -17.74 9.39 11.63
N THR A 322 -18.76 8.66 11.17
CA THR A 322 -20.11 8.74 11.75
C THR A 322 -20.56 7.43 12.39
N TYR A 323 -20.00 6.30 11.96
CA TYR A 323 -20.36 4.99 12.49
C TYR A 323 -19.22 3.97 12.35
N ARG A 324 -19.12 3.06 13.32
CA ARG A 324 -18.12 2.00 13.34
C ARG A 324 -18.69 0.72 13.95
N ASP A 325 -18.62 -0.38 13.21
CA ASP A 325 -18.92 -1.74 13.68
C ASP A 325 -17.90 -2.75 13.14
N GLU A 326 -18.09 -4.06 13.27
CA GLU A 326 -17.13 -5.04 12.76
C GLU A 326 -17.04 -5.03 11.22
N ASP A 327 -18.19 -5.04 10.52
CA ASP A 327 -18.27 -5.16 9.05
C ASP A 327 -18.69 -3.86 8.35
N THR A 328 -18.93 -2.79 9.13
CA THR A 328 -19.61 -1.58 8.67
C THR A 328 -18.88 -0.30 9.08
N ARG A 329 -18.74 0.66 8.16
CA ARG A 329 -18.19 2.01 8.40
C ARG A 329 -19.14 3.07 7.86
N GLY A 330 -19.36 4.11 8.65
CA GLY A 330 -20.11 5.30 8.23
C GLY A 330 -19.20 6.50 8.05
N LEU A 331 -19.32 7.20 6.92
CA LEU A 331 -18.53 8.38 6.58
C LEU A 331 -19.45 9.52 6.11
N SER A 332 -19.16 10.75 6.53
CA SER A 332 -19.83 11.95 6.04
C SER A 332 -18.84 12.82 5.27
N TYR A 333 -18.99 12.90 3.95
CA TYR A 333 -18.12 13.69 3.06
C TYR A 333 -18.67 15.11 2.87
N LYS A 334 -17.79 16.11 2.97
CA LYS A 334 -18.13 17.53 2.90
C LYS A 334 -17.75 18.14 1.56
N PHE A 335 -18.66 18.95 1.01
CA PHE A 335 -18.49 19.64 -0.26
C PHE A 335 -18.94 21.10 -0.15
N VAL A 336 -18.32 21.96 -0.95
CA VAL A 336 -18.77 23.34 -1.19
C VAL A 336 -19.27 23.40 -2.62
N LEU A 337 -20.54 23.80 -2.81
CA LEU A 337 -21.18 23.80 -4.12
C LEU A 337 -21.46 25.22 -4.60
N GLU A 338 -21.30 25.43 -5.90
CA GLU A 338 -21.70 26.67 -6.58
C GLU A 338 -23.07 26.56 -7.26
N ARG A 339 -23.62 25.34 -7.37
CA ARG A 339 -24.90 25.04 -8.02
C ARG A 339 -25.78 24.15 -7.15
N GLU A 340 -27.00 23.92 -7.62
CA GLU A 340 -27.98 23.08 -6.94
C GLU A 340 -27.51 21.62 -6.84
N PRO A 341 -27.69 20.95 -5.69
CA PRO A 341 -27.27 19.55 -5.47
C PRO A 341 -27.77 18.55 -6.51
N GLY A 342 -28.99 18.76 -7.04
CA GLY A 342 -29.61 17.87 -8.01
C GLY A 342 -28.90 17.81 -9.37
N GLU A 343 -28.00 18.75 -9.65
CA GLU A 343 -27.18 18.77 -10.86
C GLU A 343 -25.92 17.89 -10.76
N TYR A 344 -25.60 17.40 -9.56
CA TYR A 344 -24.41 16.60 -9.29
C TYR A 344 -24.74 15.12 -9.09
N GLU A 345 -23.77 14.28 -9.42
CA GLU A 345 -23.71 12.87 -9.03
C GLU A 345 -22.66 12.70 -7.93
N PHE A 346 -22.98 11.98 -6.85
CA PHE A 346 -21.98 11.57 -5.87
C PHE A 346 -21.32 10.27 -6.32
N VAL A 347 -19.99 10.30 -6.45
CA VAL A 347 -19.19 9.16 -6.86
C VAL A 347 -18.32 8.70 -5.70
N TYR A 348 -18.39 7.40 -5.41
CA TYR A 348 -17.58 6.76 -4.39
C TYR A 348 -16.90 5.52 -4.96
N ARG A 349 -15.58 5.40 -4.76
CA ARG A 349 -14.77 4.29 -5.28
C ARG A 349 -14.11 3.56 -4.14
N THR A 350 -14.31 2.26 -4.08
CA THR A 350 -13.81 1.39 -3.01
C THR A 350 -13.37 0.04 -3.58
N PRO A 351 -12.33 -0.59 -3.02
CA PRO A 351 -12.10 -2.01 -3.23
C PRO A 351 -13.37 -2.82 -2.91
N ALA A 352 -13.73 -3.74 -3.81
CA ALA A 352 -14.86 -4.66 -3.67
C ALA A 352 -14.40 -6.13 -3.55
N SER A 353 -13.10 -6.33 -3.38
CA SER A 353 -12.42 -7.59 -3.10
C SER A 353 -11.04 -7.29 -2.52
N ILE A 354 -10.57 -8.08 -1.56
CA ILE A 354 -9.18 -8.06 -1.08
C ILE A 354 -8.49 -9.34 -1.49
N ILE A 355 -7.21 -9.20 -1.84
CA ILE A 355 -6.32 -10.30 -2.14
C ILE A 355 -5.33 -10.42 -0.99
N SER A 356 -5.20 -11.61 -0.41
CA SER A 356 -4.11 -11.92 0.52
C SER A 356 -2.93 -12.48 -0.26
N LEU A 357 -1.77 -11.87 -0.07
CA LEU A 357 -0.52 -12.27 -0.70
C LEU A 357 0.51 -12.63 0.38
N PRO A 358 0.86 -13.92 0.56
CA PRO A 358 1.99 -14.30 1.39
C PRO A 358 3.31 -13.95 0.69
N VAL A 359 4.21 -13.28 1.39
CA VAL A 359 5.52 -12.84 0.89
C VAL A 359 6.60 -13.33 1.84
N SER A 360 7.46 -14.22 1.35
CA SER A 360 8.61 -14.71 2.10
C SER A 360 9.83 -13.83 1.83
N PHE A 361 10.56 -13.49 2.88
CA PHE A 361 11.78 -12.68 2.78
C PHE A 361 12.87 -13.21 3.71
N GLU A 362 14.12 -12.92 3.37
CA GLU A 362 15.29 -13.30 4.16
C GLU A 362 16.33 -12.17 4.10
N LEU A 363 16.87 -11.82 5.27
CA LEU A 363 17.91 -10.82 5.47
C LEU A 363 19.02 -11.47 6.29
N THR A 364 20.28 -11.14 5.99
CA THR A 364 21.44 -11.70 6.71
C THR A 364 22.41 -10.59 7.08
N ASP A 365 23.31 -10.92 8.00
CA ASP A 365 24.47 -10.10 8.34
C ASP A 365 24.16 -8.67 8.85
N ILE A 366 23.03 -8.49 9.55
CA ILE A 366 22.63 -7.17 10.08
C ILE A 366 23.44 -6.87 11.35
N PRO A 367 24.28 -5.83 11.40
CA PRO A 367 25.11 -5.53 12.57
C PRO A 367 24.29 -5.22 13.82
N LEU A 368 24.70 -5.76 14.97
CA LEU A 368 24.15 -5.38 16.28
C LEU A 368 25.05 -4.33 16.95
N PRO A 369 24.47 -3.41 17.76
CA PRO A 369 25.20 -2.32 18.41
C PRO A 369 26.08 -2.76 19.60
#